data_AF-A0A3P8B8P2-F1
#
_entry.id   AF-A0A3P8B8P2-F1
#
_cell.length_a   1.000
_cell.length_b   1.000
_cell.length_c   1.000
_cell.angle_alpha   90.00
_cell.angle_beta   90.00
_cell.angle_gamma   90.00
#
_symmetry.space_group_name_H-M   'P 1'
#
loop_
_entity.id
_entity.type
_entity.pdbx_description
1 polymer ?
#
loop_
_entity_poly.entity_id
_entity_poly.type
_entity_poly.pdbx_seq_one_letter_code
_entity_poly.pdbx_strand_id
1 'polypeptide(L)'
;MGDHGMTRSGDHGGDSDAELEAAFIVFTADQSTLVIKDDSENQTNRRLYQIDLVPTLSLLTNVPIPYSNLGILYGHLLGYGADLHQGMVLNFIQVTLYP
;
A
#
# COMPACT_ATOMS: atom_id res chain seq x y z
N MET A 1 0.54 2.81 -10.84
CA MET A 1 0.87 3.82 -9.82
C MET A 1 1.70 4.89 -10.49
N GLY A 2 1.58 6.16 -10.09
CA GLY A 2 2.58 7.17 -10.41
C GLY A 2 3.73 7.15 -9.39
N ASP A 3 4.86 7.71 -9.78
CA ASP A 3 6.08 7.87 -8.98
C ASP A 3 6.11 9.21 -8.22
N HIS A 4 5.64 10.29 -8.84
CA HIS A 4 5.40 11.59 -8.21
C HIS A 4 4.38 12.40 -9.02
N GLY A 5 3.98 13.54 -8.47
CA GLY A 5 3.13 14.52 -9.14
C GLY A 5 3.93 15.55 -9.93
N MET A 6 3.25 16.54 -10.49
CA MET A 6 3.89 17.72 -11.09
C MET A 6 2.99 18.95 -11.00
N THR A 7 3.59 20.12 -10.92
CA THR A 7 2.84 21.39 -11.03
C THR A 7 2.33 21.60 -12.46
N ARG A 8 1.40 22.55 -12.65
CA ARG A 8 0.88 22.90 -14.00
C ARG A 8 1.94 23.45 -14.95
N SER A 9 3.02 24.01 -14.42
CA SER A 9 4.19 24.46 -15.17
C SER A 9 5.21 23.33 -15.44
N GLY A 10 4.97 22.14 -14.90
CA GLY A 10 5.81 20.95 -15.11
C GLY A 10 6.93 20.78 -14.09
N ASP A 11 6.91 21.47 -12.95
CA ASP A 11 7.87 21.27 -11.85
C ASP A 11 7.53 20.01 -11.04
N HIS A 12 8.53 19.39 -10.43
CA HIS A 12 8.42 18.13 -9.67
C HIS A 12 9.53 18.01 -8.60
N GLY A 13 9.88 19.13 -7.96
CA GLY A 13 10.84 19.21 -6.86
C GLY A 13 10.31 18.72 -5.51
N GLY A 14 9.00 18.47 -5.40
CA GLY A 14 8.36 17.91 -4.22
C GLY A 14 8.00 18.92 -3.12
N ASP A 15 7.89 20.21 -3.47
CA ASP A 15 7.58 21.28 -2.51
C ASP A 15 6.08 21.51 -2.33
N SER A 16 5.27 21.04 -3.28
CA SER A 16 3.80 21.20 -3.25
C SER A 16 3.05 19.87 -3.26
N ASP A 17 1.80 19.88 -2.79
CA ASP A 17 0.90 18.72 -2.86
C ASP A 17 0.78 18.20 -4.30
N ALA A 18 0.75 19.09 -5.29
CA ALA A 18 0.68 18.72 -6.70
C ALA A 18 1.90 17.93 -7.20
N GLU A 19 3.05 18.07 -6.53
CA GLU A 19 4.30 17.35 -6.84
C GLU A 19 4.46 16.08 -6.00
N LEU A 20 3.83 16.03 -4.82
CA LEU A 20 3.90 14.89 -3.90
C LEU A 20 2.80 13.84 -4.14
N GLU A 21 1.67 14.24 -4.73
CA GLU A 21 0.53 13.36 -4.97
C GLU A 21 0.58 12.71 -6.35
N ALA A 22 0.37 11.39 -6.38
CA ALA A 22 0.33 10.61 -7.61
C ALA A 22 -0.85 9.65 -7.60
N ALA A 23 -1.36 9.32 -8.79
CA ALA A 23 -2.50 8.41 -8.92
C ALA A 23 -2.10 6.96 -8.61
N PHE A 24 -2.92 6.29 -7.80
CA PHE A 24 -2.84 4.86 -7.56
C PHE A 24 -4.18 4.19 -7.84
N ILE A 25 -4.17 3.15 -8.67
CA ILE A 25 -5.36 2.41 -9.10
C ILE A 25 -5.08 0.94 -8.87
N VAL A 26 -6.01 0.25 -8.21
CA VAL A 26 -5.98 -1.18 -7.94
C VAL A 26 -7.27 -1.81 -8.44
N PHE A 27 -7.17 -2.96 -9.07
CA PHE A 27 -8.30 -3.76 -9.52
C PHE A 27 -7.98 -5.24 -9.34
N THR A 28 -9.02 -6.06 -9.20
CA THR A 28 -8.92 -7.52 -9.22
C THR A 28 -10.08 -8.07 -10.05
N ALA A 29 -9.84 -9.18 -10.74
CA ALA A 29 -10.92 -9.94 -11.38
C ALA A 29 -11.71 -10.76 -10.35
N ASP A 30 -11.07 -11.10 -9.22
CA ASP A 30 -11.65 -11.91 -8.15
C ASP A 30 -11.86 -11.06 -6.90
N GLN A 31 -13.09 -10.61 -6.69
CA GLN A 31 -13.47 -9.77 -5.55
C GLN A 31 -13.35 -10.50 -4.19
N SER A 32 -13.12 -11.81 -4.16
CA SER A 32 -12.86 -12.54 -2.91
C SER A 32 -11.43 -12.35 -2.38
N THR A 33 -10.50 -11.93 -3.24
CA THR A 33 -9.06 -11.78 -2.91
C THR A 33 -8.69 -10.39 -2.42
N LEU A 34 -9.40 -9.37 -2.88
CA LEU A 34 -9.16 -7.98 -2.52
C LEU A 34 -10.47 -7.33 -2.10
N VAL A 35 -10.59 -7.08 -0.80
CA VAL A 35 -11.72 -6.35 -0.24
C VAL A 35 -11.29 -4.89 -0.09
N ILE A 36 -11.68 -4.07 -1.06
CA ILE A 36 -11.54 -2.62 -0.97
C ILE A 36 -12.70 -2.13 -0.10
N LYS A 37 -12.41 -1.63 1.12
CA LYS A 37 -13.45 -1.02 1.94
C LYS A 37 -14.04 0.16 1.18
N ASP A 38 -15.34 0.15 0.94
CA ASP A 38 -16.03 1.35 0.47
C ASP A 38 -16.17 2.32 1.64
N ASP A 39 -15.52 3.46 1.51
CA ASP A 39 -15.44 4.52 2.52
C ASP A 39 -15.59 5.86 1.78
N SER A 40 -16.53 5.88 0.85
CA SER A 40 -16.81 7.01 -0.04
C SER A 40 -17.21 8.28 0.72
N GLU A 41 -17.58 8.19 1.99
CA GLU A 41 -17.88 9.34 2.85
C GLU A 41 -16.61 10.02 3.41
N ASN A 42 -15.43 9.39 3.34
CA ASN A 42 -14.20 9.87 3.99
C ASN A 42 -13.01 9.97 3.01
N GLN A 43 -13.26 10.46 1.78
CA GLN A 43 -12.26 10.49 0.70
C GLN A 43 -10.97 11.23 1.04
N THR A 44 -11.03 12.24 1.92
CA THR A 44 -9.86 13.00 2.39
C THR A 44 -8.90 12.18 3.25
N ASN A 45 -9.34 11.05 3.82
CA ASN A 45 -8.51 10.15 4.64
C ASN A 45 -7.84 9.02 3.84
N ARG A 46 -8.09 8.90 2.53
CA ARG A 46 -7.46 7.87 1.68
C ARG A 46 -6.10 8.32 1.15
N ARG A 47 -5.19 8.67 2.06
CA ARG A 47 -3.77 8.86 1.72
C ARG A 47 -3.02 7.54 1.92
N LEU A 48 -2.41 7.07 0.85
CA LEU A 48 -1.48 5.95 0.83
C LEU A 48 -0.09 6.51 0.57
N TYR A 49 0.86 6.23 1.46
CA TYR A 49 2.25 6.59 1.23
C TYR A 49 2.94 5.51 0.38
N GLN A 50 3.85 5.92 -0.50
CA GLN A 50 4.54 4.96 -1.38
C GLN A 50 5.36 3.92 -0.61
N ILE A 51 5.91 4.29 0.55
CA ILE A 51 6.66 3.37 1.41
C ILE A 51 5.78 2.21 1.95
N ASP A 52 4.47 2.43 2.06
CA ASP A 52 3.50 1.46 2.57
C ASP A 52 3.09 0.44 1.50
N LEU A 53 3.40 0.70 0.22
CA LEU A 53 3.08 -0.21 -0.88
C LEU A 53 3.80 -1.55 -0.74
N VAL A 54 5.09 -1.52 -0.41
CA VAL A 54 5.92 -2.73 -0.33
C VAL A 54 5.35 -3.73 0.69
N PRO A 55 5.16 -3.40 1.98
CA PRO A 55 4.64 -4.38 2.94
C PRO A 55 3.20 -4.79 2.62
N THR A 56 2.38 -3.88 2.08
CA THR A 56 0.98 -4.18 1.71
C THR A 56 0.90 -5.18 0.55
N LEU A 57 1.67 -4.95 -0.52
CA LEU A 57 1.70 -5.84 -1.68
C LEU A 57 2.37 -7.17 -1.35
N SER A 58 3.43 -7.19 -0.55
CA SER A 58 4.04 -8.42 -0.03
C SER A 58 2.99 -9.32 0.63
N LEU A 59 2.16 -8.77 1.52
CA LEU A 59 1.09 -9.52 2.16
C LEU A 59 0.02 -10.00 1.16
N LEU A 60 -0.43 -9.13 0.24
CA LEU A 60 -1.45 -9.48 -0.76
C LEU A 60 -0.99 -10.54 -1.77
N THR A 61 0.32 -10.60 -2.04
CA THR A 61 0.90 -11.50 -3.05
C THR A 61 1.60 -12.70 -2.43
N ASN A 62 1.57 -12.84 -1.10
CA ASN A 62 2.25 -13.90 -0.36
C ASN A 62 3.77 -13.97 -0.64
N VAL A 63 4.40 -12.80 -0.80
CA VAL A 63 5.85 -12.61 -0.94
C VAL A 63 6.37 -12.01 0.37
N PRO A 64 7.56 -12.38 0.86
CA PRO A 64 8.04 -11.82 2.11
C PRO A 64 8.22 -10.30 2.01
N ILE A 65 7.94 -9.59 3.10
CA ILE A 65 8.26 -8.17 3.27
C ILE A 65 9.78 -8.05 3.31
N PRO A 66 10.40 -7.24 2.42
CA PRO A 66 11.83 -7.03 2.42
C PRO A 66 12.37 -6.55 3.78
N TYR A 67 13.56 -7.03 4.14
CA TYR A 67 14.27 -6.57 5.33
C TYR A 67 14.48 -5.04 5.30
N SER A 68 14.47 -4.40 6.47
CA SER A 68 14.55 -2.94 6.65
C SER A 68 13.43 -2.11 5.99
N ASN A 69 12.29 -2.72 5.65
CA ASN A 69 11.14 -1.94 5.20
C ASN A 69 10.61 -1.02 6.33
N LEU A 70 10.34 0.25 5.99
CA LEU A 70 9.86 1.28 6.92
C LEU A 70 8.36 1.57 6.80
N GLY A 71 7.69 0.98 5.82
CA GLY A 71 6.27 1.19 5.58
C GLY A 71 5.39 0.40 6.56
N ILE A 72 4.11 0.78 6.59
CA ILE A 72 3.06 0.09 7.33
C ILE A 72 2.02 -0.51 6.38
N LEU A 73 1.21 -1.44 6.89
CA LEU A 73 0.18 -2.08 6.11
C LEU A 73 -1.01 -1.14 5.85
N TYR A 74 -1.36 -0.94 4.58
CA TYR A 74 -2.49 -0.10 4.19
C TYR A 74 -3.81 -0.87 4.30
N GLY A 75 -4.46 -0.73 5.46
CA GLY A 75 -5.66 -1.47 5.83
C GLY A 75 -6.91 -1.27 4.95
N HIS A 76 -6.91 -0.33 4.00
CA HIS A 76 -8.02 -0.18 3.05
C HIS A 76 -7.98 -1.19 1.91
N LEU A 77 -6.80 -1.79 1.64
CA LEU A 77 -6.64 -2.89 0.69
C LEU A 77 -6.68 -4.26 1.36
N LEU A 78 -6.60 -4.29 2.69
CA LEU A 78 -6.65 -5.52 3.48
C LEU A 78 -8.06 -5.61 4.09
N GLY A 79 -8.84 -6.59 3.65
CA GLY A 79 -10.25 -6.69 4.01
C GLY A 79 -10.56 -6.73 5.52
N TYR A 80 -11.85 -6.59 5.85
CA TYR A 80 -12.36 -6.84 7.20
C TYR A 80 -12.12 -8.32 7.57
N GLY A 81 -10.98 -8.62 8.21
CA GLY A 81 -10.60 -9.99 8.59
C GLY A 81 -9.23 -10.44 8.11
N ALA A 82 -8.48 -9.63 7.37
CA ALA A 82 -7.04 -9.83 7.28
C ALA A 82 -6.48 -9.63 8.69
N ASP A 83 -6.18 -10.72 9.38
CA ASP A 83 -5.50 -10.67 10.67
C ASP A 83 -4.09 -10.15 10.41
N LEU A 84 -3.96 -8.82 10.49
CA LEU A 84 -2.70 -8.08 10.32
C LEU A 84 -1.59 -8.74 11.16
N HIS A 85 -1.93 -9.25 12.34
CA HIS A 85 -1.01 -9.96 13.20
C HIS A 85 -0.59 -11.31 12.58
N GLN A 86 -1.53 -12.11 12.07
CA GLN A 86 -1.23 -13.36 11.36
C GLN A 86 -0.34 -13.11 10.12
N GLY A 87 -0.64 -12.07 9.34
CA GLY A 87 0.15 -11.68 8.16
C GLY A 87 1.58 -11.30 8.52
N MET A 88 1.76 -10.52 9.59
CA MET A 88 3.08 -10.18 10.13
C MET A 88 3.84 -11.41 10.65
N VAL A 89 3.16 -12.33 11.34
CA VAL A 89 3.78 -13.56 11.88
C VAL A 89 4.25 -14.49 10.77
N LEU A 90 3.42 -14.75 9.76
CA LEU A 90 3.79 -15.60 8.62
C LEU A 90 4.97 -15.00 7.86
N ASN A 91 4.97 -13.69 7.68
CA ASN A 91 6.10 -12.98 7.09
C ASN A 91 7.37 -13.07 7.94
N PHE A 92 7.27 -12.88 9.25
CA PHE A 92 8.42 -12.99 10.16
C PHE A 92 9.06 -14.38 10.10
N ILE A 93 8.24 -15.43 10.06
CA ILE A 93 8.70 -16.81 9.89
C ILE A 93 9.43 -16.96 8.55
N GLN A 94 8.86 -16.43 7.47
CA GLN A 94 9.46 -16.51 6.14
C GLN A 94 10.84 -15.82 6.07
N VAL A 95 10.95 -14.59 6.59
CA VAL A 95 12.20 -13.82 6.63
C VAL A 95 13.26 -14.49 7.51
N THR A 96 12.85 -15.11 8.62
CA THR A 96 13.80 -15.77 9.55
C THR A 96 14.28 -17.12 9.01
N LEU A 97 13.44 -17.84 8.27
CA LEU A 97 13.74 -19.20 7.80
C LEU A 97 14.32 -19.26 6.38
N TYR A 98 14.12 -18.22 5.55
CA TYR A 98 14.54 -18.20 4.15
C TYR A 98 15.21 -16.87 3.77
N PRO A 99 16.49 -16.66 4.16
CA PRO A 99 17.28 -15.47 3.81
C PRO A 99 17.70 -15.44 2.33
#